data_AF-A0A971KJ51-F1
#
_entry.id   AF-A0A971KJ51-F1
#
_cell.length_a   1.000
_cell.length_b   1.000
_cell.length_c   1.000
_cell.angle_alpha   90.00
_cell.angle_beta   90.00
_cell.angle_gamma   90.00
#
_symmetry.space_group_name_H-M   'P 1'
#
loop_
_entity.id
_entity.type
_entity.pdbx_description
1 polymer ?
#
loop_
_entity_poly.entity_id
_entity_poly.type
_entity_poly.pdbx_seq_one_letter_code
_entity_poly.pdbx_strand_id
1 'polypeptide(L)'
;MNKTKALVFTKGLALGILSLFLSTSLGLGFIHASNFPYTRDIKTLNISESSGLSREELLDNYKAATKFLSPFSSGEFHLPSLKYSETGASHFYDCKLIFNAVYILGTVSGLGILFAVMRKKLNNPKILSLGVTVTFLIPAVFISAILVNFDLVFNRFHAFFFKGDTWIFDPDVDEIINILPADFFMHCAVVIATFWLAAAAILGLFSFSLHKKTGSLEQRSR
;
A
#
# COMPACT_ATOMS: atom_id res chain seq x y z
N MET A 1 13.54 19.17 -26.19
CA MET A 1 12.13 18.80 -26.02
C MET A 1 11.27 20.07 -25.93
N ASN A 2 10.15 20.17 -26.67
CA ASN A 2 9.25 21.34 -26.61
C ASN A 2 8.69 21.53 -25.18
N LYS A 3 8.68 22.77 -24.67
CA LYS A 3 8.16 23.15 -23.33
C LYS A 3 6.79 22.55 -23.02
N THR A 4 5.88 22.48 -24.00
CA THR A 4 4.53 21.90 -23.82
C THR A 4 4.57 20.38 -23.61
N LYS A 5 5.45 19.66 -24.32
CA LYS A 5 5.63 18.22 -24.13
C LYS A 5 6.25 17.91 -22.77
N ALA A 6 7.24 18.71 -22.36
CA ALA A 6 7.86 18.62 -21.04
C ALA A 6 6.81 18.80 -19.92
N LEU A 7 5.93 19.80 -20.03
CA LEU A 7 4.89 20.06 -19.05
C LEU A 7 3.88 18.91 -18.91
N VAL A 8 3.46 18.32 -20.04
CA VAL A 8 2.56 17.15 -20.03
C VAL A 8 3.24 15.96 -19.36
N PHE A 9 4.50 15.71 -19.68
CA PHE A 9 5.27 14.62 -19.10
C PHE A 9 5.40 14.76 -17.58
N THR A 10 5.89 15.91 -17.09
CA THR A 10 6.06 16.15 -15.65
C THR A 10 4.75 16.04 -14.89
N LYS A 11 3.65 16.61 -15.41
CA LYS A 11 2.35 16.55 -14.75
C LYS A 11 1.75 15.14 -14.74
N GLY A 12 1.90 14.39 -15.83
CA GLY A 12 1.41 13.01 -15.90
C GLY A 12 2.17 12.10 -14.95
N LEU A 13 3.50 12.24 -14.90
CA LEU A 13 4.34 11.52 -13.95
C LEU A 13 3.95 11.85 -12.50
N ALA A 14 3.81 13.14 -12.18
CA ALA A 14 3.37 13.58 -10.85
C ALA A 14 2.00 13.00 -10.48
N LEU A 15 1.02 13.05 -11.39
CA LEU A 15 -0.31 12.48 -11.15
C LEU A 15 -0.23 10.98 -10.83
N GLY A 16 0.58 10.23 -11.57
CA GLY A 16 0.78 8.80 -11.34
C GLY A 16 1.37 8.52 -9.97
N ILE A 17 2.45 9.22 -9.60
CA ILE A 17 3.11 9.07 -8.30
C ILE A 17 2.17 9.42 -7.13
N LEU A 18 1.44 10.54 -7.23
CA LEU A 18 0.48 10.93 -6.19
C LEU A 18 -0.64 9.89 -6.07
N SER A 19 -1.08 9.33 -7.20
CA SER A 19 -2.14 8.32 -7.21
C SER A 19 -1.67 7.02 -6.54
N LEU A 20 -0.41 6.63 -6.74
CA LEU A 20 0.20 5.48 -6.07
C LEU A 20 0.30 5.71 -4.55
N PHE A 21 0.80 6.85 -4.09
CA PHE A 21 0.85 7.13 -2.64
C PHE A 21 -0.52 7.14 -1.99
N LEU A 22 -1.51 7.78 -2.63
CA LEU A 22 -2.88 7.80 -2.15
C LEU A 22 -3.45 6.38 -2.06
N SER A 23 -3.32 5.58 -3.11
CA SER A 23 -3.87 4.23 -3.15
C SER A 23 -3.14 3.25 -2.23
N THR A 24 -1.82 3.39 -2.03
CA THR A 24 -1.08 2.65 -0.97
C THR A 24 -1.65 2.96 0.40
N SER A 25 -1.87 4.24 0.72
CA SER A 25 -2.43 4.65 2.01
C SER A 25 -3.85 4.13 2.23
N LEU A 26 -4.69 4.13 1.19
CA LEU A 26 -6.04 3.55 1.25
C LEU A 26 -6.00 2.02 1.45
N GLY A 27 -5.11 1.31 0.74
CA GLY A 27 -4.93 -0.13 0.89
C GLY A 27 -4.45 -0.50 2.30
N LEU A 28 -3.46 0.22 2.83
CA LEU A 28 -2.99 0.06 4.20
C LEU A 28 -4.10 0.34 5.23
N GLY A 29 -4.86 1.42 5.03
CA GLY A 29 -6.04 1.75 5.84
C GLY A 29 -7.08 0.64 5.83
N PHE A 30 -7.35 0.03 4.68
CA PHE A 30 -8.26 -1.12 4.58
C PHE A 30 -7.75 -2.32 5.38
N ILE A 31 -6.45 -2.65 5.30
CA ILE A 31 -5.85 -3.76 6.06
C ILE A 31 -6.02 -3.54 7.57
N HIS A 32 -5.67 -2.34 8.07
CA HIS A 32 -5.81 -2.01 9.50
C HIS A 32 -7.26 -1.96 10.00
N ALA A 33 -8.19 -1.45 9.18
CA ALA A 33 -9.57 -1.25 9.62
C ALA A 33 -10.44 -2.51 9.53
N SER A 34 -10.19 -3.39 8.55
CA SER A 34 -11.09 -4.50 8.25
C SER A 34 -10.76 -5.80 8.98
N ASN A 35 -9.48 -6.02 9.35
CA ASN A 35 -8.94 -7.33 9.74
C ASN A 35 -9.21 -8.45 8.71
N PHE A 36 -9.69 -8.10 7.51
CA PHE A 36 -10.20 -9.06 6.53
C PHE A 36 -9.11 -10.01 6.03
N PRO A 37 -7.92 -9.52 5.60
CA PRO A 37 -6.85 -10.42 5.12
C PRO A 37 -6.45 -11.43 6.20
N TYR A 38 -6.28 -10.96 7.44
CA TYR A 38 -5.85 -11.82 8.54
C TYR A 38 -6.92 -12.84 8.93
N THR A 39 -8.19 -12.44 9.06
CA THR A 39 -9.29 -13.37 9.39
C THR A 39 -9.49 -14.46 8.34
N ARG A 40 -9.22 -14.15 7.07
CA ARG A 40 -9.18 -15.15 5.99
C ARG A 40 -7.98 -16.08 6.18
N ASP A 41 -6.81 -15.50 6.43
CA ASP A 41 -5.54 -16.23 6.50
C ASP A 41 -5.41 -17.16 7.69
N ILE A 42 -6.05 -16.85 8.82
CA ILE A 42 -6.18 -17.79 9.95
C ILE A 42 -6.67 -19.15 9.45
N LYS A 43 -7.64 -19.17 8.52
CA LYS A 43 -8.19 -20.41 7.94
C LYS A 43 -7.36 -20.93 6.79
N THR A 44 -6.97 -20.09 5.84
CA THR A 44 -6.32 -20.57 4.60
C THR A 44 -4.88 -21.01 4.82
N LEU A 45 -4.23 -20.49 5.86
CA LEU A 45 -2.86 -20.83 6.22
C LEU A 45 -2.76 -21.73 7.46
N ASN A 46 -3.89 -22.19 8.01
CA ASN A 46 -3.97 -23.02 9.23
C ASN A 46 -3.16 -22.45 10.41
N ILE A 47 -3.28 -21.13 10.64
CA ILE A 47 -2.46 -20.40 11.63
C ILE A 47 -2.78 -20.87 13.05
N SER A 48 -4.04 -21.19 13.34
CA SER A 48 -4.45 -21.71 14.65
C SER A 48 -3.77 -23.04 14.94
N GLU A 49 -3.71 -23.95 13.97
CA GLU A 49 -3.09 -25.25 14.12
C GLU A 49 -1.57 -25.16 14.24
N SER A 50 -0.93 -24.30 13.43
CA SER A 50 0.53 -24.15 13.44
C SER A 50 1.06 -23.42 14.67
N SER A 51 0.33 -22.43 15.18
CA SER A 51 0.72 -21.66 16.37
C SER A 51 0.26 -22.28 17.69
N GLY A 52 -0.74 -23.18 17.66
CA GLY A 52 -1.38 -23.72 18.85
C GLY A 52 -2.32 -22.74 19.57
N LEU A 53 -2.62 -21.59 18.97
CA LEU A 53 -3.43 -20.53 19.57
C LEU A 53 -4.88 -20.56 19.08
N SER A 54 -5.81 -20.21 19.98
CA SER A 54 -7.20 -20.05 19.61
C SER A 54 -7.38 -18.87 18.65
N ARG A 55 -8.43 -18.91 17.83
CA ARG A 55 -8.76 -17.81 16.90
C ARG A 55 -8.96 -16.47 17.62
N GLU A 56 -9.45 -16.49 18.86
CA GLU A 56 -9.63 -15.28 19.66
C GLU A 56 -8.28 -14.66 20.03
N GLU A 57 -7.36 -15.47 20.58
CA GLU A 57 -6.00 -15.03 20.92
C GLU A 57 -5.25 -14.51 19.69
N LEU A 58 -5.37 -15.18 18.54
CA LEU A 58 -4.79 -14.72 17.29
C LEU A 58 -5.29 -13.32 16.90
N LEU A 59 -6.59 -13.07 17.02
CA LEU A 59 -7.17 -11.79 16.66
C LEU A 59 -6.83 -10.69 17.64
N ASP A 60 -6.73 -10.98 18.92
CA ASP A 60 -6.37 -9.99 19.93
C ASP A 60 -4.94 -9.52 19.78
N ASN A 61 -3.99 -10.43 19.55
CA ASN A 61 -2.60 -10.06 19.27
C ASN A 61 -2.45 -9.32 17.94
N TYR A 62 -3.12 -9.78 16.87
CA TYR A 62 -3.12 -9.07 15.59
C TYR A 62 -3.70 -7.65 15.70
N LYS A 63 -4.83 -7.49 16.40
CA LYS A 63 -5.45 -6.18 16.63
C LYS A 63 -4.57 -5.27 17.48
N ALA A 64 -3.88 -5.81 18.49
CA ALA A 64 -2.95 -5.04 19.29
C ALA A 64 -1.79 -4.50 18.44
N ALA A 65 -1.17 -5.36 17.62
CA ALA A 65 -0.10 -4.97 16.70
C ALA A 65 -0.57 -3.93 15.68
N THR A 66 -1.69 -4.16 14.99
CA THR A 66 -2.23 -3.22 13.99
C THR A 66 -2.72 -1.91 14.60
N LYS A 67 -3.29 -1.94 15.82
CA LYS A 67 -3.63 -0.73 16.57
C LYS A 67 -2.38 0.07 16.93
N PHE A 68 -1.31 -0.57 17.35
CA PHE A 68 -0.05 0.10 17.62
C PHE A 68 0.50 0.78 16.36
N LEU A 69 0.44 0.11 15.21
CA LEU A 69 0.90 0.61 13.90
C LEU A 69 0.01 1.71 13.30
N SER A 70 -1.20 1.93 13.86
CA SER A 70 -2.09 3.00 13.43
C SER A 70 -1.52 4.39 13.78
N PRO A 71 -1.66 5.40 12.90
CA PRO A 71 -1.18 6.76 13.15
C PRO A 71 -1.91 7.45 14.30
N PHE A 72 -3.06 6.92 14.72
CA PHE A 72 -3.86 7.47 15.82
C PHE A 72 -3.51 6.89 17.19
N SER A 73 -2.50 6.02 17.27
CA SER A 73 -2.05 5.39 18.51
C SER A 73 -0.75 6.03 19.01
N SER A 74 -0.68 6.33 20.31
CA SER A 74 0.50 6.95 20.96
C SER A 74 1.08 6.12 22.12
N GLY A 75 0.64 4.87 22.30
CA GLY A 75 1.12 3.98 23.36
C GLY A 75 2.36 3.18 22.96
N GLU A 76 2.96 2.51 23.95
CA GLU A 76 4.04 1.54 23.76
C GLU A 76 3.55 0.27 23.06
N PHE A 77 4.47 -0.43 22.40
CA PHE A 77 4.18 -1.72 21.78
C PHE A 77 3.92 -2.78 22.86
N HIS A 78 2.76 -3.44 22.76
CA HIS A 78 2.36 -4.50 23.67
C HIS A 78 1.47 -5.52 22.96
N LEU A 79 1.70 -6.80 23.26
CA LEU A 79 0.91 -7.93 22.78
C LEU A 79 0.20 -8.58 23.99
N PRO A 80 -1.12 -8.87 23.90
CA PRO A 80 -1.90 -9.40 25.02
C PRO A 80 -1.40 -10.73 25.61
N SER A 81 -0.99 -11.68 24.76
CA SER A 81 -0.60 -13.02 25.22
C SER A 81 0.72 -13.54 24.65
N LEU A 82 1.24 -12.92 23.58
CA LEU A 82 2.50 -13.32 22.96
C LEU A 82 3.71 -12.68 23.62
N LYS A 83 4.78 -13.45 23.77
CA LYS A 83 6.10 -12.94 24.13
C LYS A 83 6.77 -12.24 22.95
N TYR A 84 7.62 -11.28 23.30
CA TYR A 84 8.45 -10.56 22.35
C TYR A 84 9.70 -10.01 23.06
N SER A 85 10.78 -9.89 22.31
CA SER A 85 12.03 -9.25 22.74
C SER A 85 11.97 -7.72 22.57
N GLU A 86 12.94 -7.01 23.17
CA GLU A 86 13.12 -5.58 22.91
C GLU A 86 13.43 -5.29 21.43
N THR A 87 14.22 -6.16 20.78
CA THR A 87 14.51 -6.06 19.34
C THR A 87 13.27 -6.26 18.50
N GLY A 88 12.45 -7.27 18.82
CA GLY A 88 11.15 -7.51 18.18
C GLY A 88 10.21 -6.32 18.31
N ALA A 89 10.10 -5.74 19.52
CA ALA A 89 9.33 -4.51 19.72
C ALA A 89 9.89 -3.34 18.91
N SER A 90 11.22 -3.15 18.87
CA SER A 90 11.90 -2.10 18.08
C SER A 90 11.50 -2.15 16.60
N HIS A 91 11.38 -3.34 16.01
CA HIS A 91 10.95 -3.48 14.63
C HIS A 91 9.55 -2.91 14.37
N PHE A 92 8.61 -3.10 15.31
CA PHE A 92 7.28 -2.51 15.19
C PHE A 92 7.33 -0.98 15.28
N TYR A 93 8.23 -0.40 16.10
CA TYR A 93 8.46 1.05 16.09
C TYR A 93 8.97 1.55 14.73
N ASP A 94 9.92 0.85 14.12
CA ASP A 94 10.39 1.18 12.76
C ASP A 94 9.26 1.09 11.73
N CYS A 95 8.45 0.03 11.79
CA CYS A 95 7.27 -0.13 10.93
C CYS A 95 6.27 1.02 11.11
N LYS A 96 6.04 1.46 12.35
CA LYS A 96 5.15 2.59 12.66
C LYS A 96 5.61 3.88 12.00
N LEU A 97 6.92 4.15 11.95
CA LEU A 97 7.47 5.32 11.27
C LEU A 97 7.16 5.29 9.76
N ILE A 98 7.36 4.13 9.13
CA ILE A 98 7.07 3.93 7.70
C ILE A 98 5.56 4.07 7.44
N PHE A 99 4.72 3.47 8.28
CA PHE A 99 3.27 3.49 8.11
C PHE A 99 2.72 4.91 8.28
N ASN A 100 3.22 5.67 9.26
CA ASN A 100 2.92 7.09 9.42
C ASN A 100 3.33 7.89 8.18
N ALA A 101 4.53 7.65 7.63
CA ALA A 101 4.96 8.29 6.40
C ALA A 101 4.04 7.96 5.22
N VAL A 102 3.58 6.72 5.09
CA VAL A 102 2.60 6.30 4.06
C VAL A 102 1.29 7.07 4.22
N TYR A 103 0.75 7.22 5.44
CA TYR A 103 -0.48 7.98 5.68
C TYR A 103 -0.31 9.47 5.39
N ILE A 104 0.81 10.08 5.78
CA ILE A 104 1.12 11.49 5.50
C ILE A 104 1.23 11.71 3.98
N LEU A 105 2.05 10.90 3.29
CA LEU A 105 2.25 11.00 1.84
C LEU A 105 0.94 10.74 1.09
N GLY A 106 0.14 9.78 1.52
CA GLY A 106 -1.18 9.50 0.96
C GLY A 106 -2.13 10.69 1.12
N THR A 107 -2.18 11.29 2.31
CA THR A 107 -3.02 12.46 2.60
C THR A 107 -2.59 13.67 1.76
N VAL A 108 -1.29 14.00 1.74
CA VAL A 108 -0.75 15.09 0.91
C VAL A 108 -1.03 14.84 -0.56
N SER A 109 -0.91 13.60 -1.02
CA SER A 109 -1.20 13.23 -2.40
C SER A 109 -2.68 13.38 -2.76
N GLY A 110 -3.57 12.94 -1.87
CA GLY A 110 -5.02 13.13 -2.02
C GLY A 110 -5.40 14.61 -2.10
N LEU A 111 -4.86 15.45 -1.22
CA LEU A 111 -5.06 16.91 -1.26
C LEU A 111 -4.51 17.53 -2.55
N GLY A 112 -3.34 17.09 -3.02
CA GLY A 112 -2.73 17.54 -4.27
C GLY A 112 -3.58 17.20 -5.50
N ILE A 113 -4.08 15.96 -5.57
CA ILE A 113 -4.99 15.52 -6.64
C ILE A 113 -6.30 16.32 -6.58
N LEU A 114 -6.90 16.45 -5.40
CA LEU A 114 -8.14 17.22 -5.20
C LEU A 114 -7.96 18.67 -5.66
N PHE A 115 -6.88 19.33 -5.25
CA PHE A 115 -6.55 20.68 -5.68
C PHE A 115 -6.40 20.77 -7.21
N ALA A 116 -5.69 19.82 -7.83
CA ALA A 116 -5.53 19.78 -9.28
C ALA A 116 -6.89 19.63 -10.02
N VAL A 117 -7.80 18.82 -9.47
CA VAL A 117 -9.18 18.67 -9.97
C VAL A 117 -9.96 19.97 -9.82
N MET A 118 -9.98 20.58 -8.62
CA MET A 118 -10.70 21.84 -8.35
C MET A 118 -10.20 22.99 -9.24
N ARG A 119 -8.89 23.05 -9.51
CA ARG A 119 -8.28 24.05 -10.39
C ARG A 119 -8.35 23.69 -11.88
N LYS A 120 -9.10 22.63 -12.24
CA LYS A 120 -9.26 22.11 -13.62
C LYS A 120 -7.92 21.86 -14.33
N LYS A 121 -6.87 21.51 -13.58
CA LYS A 121 -5.51 21.26 -14.10
C LYS A 121 -5.36 19.89 -14.78
N LEU A 122 -6.33 18.99 -14.59
CA LEU A 122 -6.39 17.65 -15.17
C LEU A 122 -7.31 17.55 -16.41
N ASN A 123 -7.53 18.67 -17.11
CA ASN A 123 -8.38 18.72 -18.31
C ASN A 123 -7.66 18.27 -19.60
N ASN A 124 -6.37 17.94 -19.54
CA ASN A 124 -5.62 17.46 -20.69
C ASN A 124 -5.60 15.92 -20.71
N PRO A 125 -6.23 15.28 -21.70
CA PRO A 125 -6.29 13.82 -21.79
C PRO A 125 -4.91 13.13 -21.79
N LYS A 126 -3.86 13.78 -22.33
CA LYS A 126 -2.50 13.21 -22.37
C LYS A 126 -1.85 13.14 -20.99
N ILE A 127 -2.17 14.09 -20.10
CA ILE A 127 -1.70 14.08 -18.70
C ILE A 127 -2.33 12.88 -17.98
N LEU A 128 -3.64 12.68 -18.14
CA LEU A 128 -4.35 11.55 -17.54
C LEU A 128 -3.83 10.21 -18.07
N SER A 129 -3.68 10.05 -19.38
CA SER A 129 -3.16 8.79 -19.96
C SER A 129 -1.75 8.44 -19.49
N LEU A 130 -0.87 9.43 -19.35
CA LEU A 130 0.47 9.18 -18.77
C LEU A 130 0.36 8.83 -17.28
N GLY A 131 -0.51 9.52 -16.53
CA GLY A 131 -0.80 9.17 -15.13
C GLY A 131 -1.29 7.73 -15.00
N VAL A 132 -2.25 7.30 -15.82
CA VAL A 132 -2.73 5.90 -15.89
C VAL A 132 -1.59 4.94 -16.16
N THR A 133 -0.72 5.25 -17.13
CA THR A 133 0.40 4.40 -17.50
C THR A 133 1.34 4.18 -16.31
N VAL A 134 1.72 5.26 -15.60
CA VAL A 134 2.58 5.18 -14.41
C VAL A 134 1.89 4.40 -13.29
N THR A 135 0.63 4.72 -12.99
CA THR A 135 -0.16 4.05 -11.94
C THR A 135 -0.41 2.59 -12.26
N PHE A 136 -0.36 2.15 -13.52
CA PHE A 136 -0.55 0.75 -13.91
C PHE A 136 0.77 -0.03 -14.01
N LEU A 137 1.79 0.54 -14.65
CA LEU A 137 3.04 -0.17 -14.93
C LEU A 137 3.83 -0.49 -13.67
N ILE A 138 3.87 0.44 -12.69
CA ILE A 138 4.60 0.19 -11.43
C ILE A 138 3.99 -1.01 -10.69
N PRO A 139 2.67 -1.09 -10.45
CA PRO A 139 2.03 -2.28 -9.91
C PRO A 139 2.27 -3.54 -10.73
N ALA A 140 2.16 -3.47 -12.06
CA ALA A 140 2.33 -4.64 -12.91
C ALA A 140 3.74 -5.24 -12.76
N VAL A 141 4.77 -4.41 -12.73
CA VAL A 141 6.16 -4.85 -12.47
C VAL A 141 6.31 -5.41 -11.06
N PHE A 142 5.76 -4.72 -10.06
CA PHE A 142 5.85 -5.15 -8.66
C PHE A 142 5.16 -6.50 -8.40
N ILE A 143 3.93 -6.68 -8.89
CA ILE A 143 3.20 -7.96 -8.82
C ILE A 143 3.98 -9.05 -9.54
N SER A 144 4.52 -8.76 -10.73
CA SER A 144 5.32 -9.74 -11.48
C SER A 144 6.54 -10.20 -10.69
N ALA A 145 7.23 -9.28 -9.99
CA ALA A 145 8.37 -9.61 -9.14
C ALA A 145 7.98 -10.51 -7.96
N ILE A 146 6.85 -10.20 -7.29
CA ILE A 146 6.31 -11.01 -6.19
C ILE A 146 5.96 -12.44 -6.68
N LEU A 147 5.33 -12.55 -7.85
CA LEU A 147 4.94 -13.85 -8.42
C LEU A 147 6.15 -14.71 -8.82
N VAL A 148 7.28 -14.08 -9.16
CA VAL A 148 8.52 -14.79 -9.51
C VAL A 148 9.27 -15.25 -8.27
N ASN A 149 9.45 -14.37 -7.27
CA ASN A 149 10.17 -14.70 -6.05
C ASN A 149 9.79 -13.74 -4.91
N PHE A 150 8.77 -14.12 -4.14
CA PHE A 150 8.30 -13.33 -3.02
C PHE A 150 9.38 -13.15 -1.93
N ASP A 151 10.08 -14.23 -1.54
CA ASP A 151 11.09 -14.17 -0.47
C ASP A 151 12.21 -13.19 -0.78
N LEU A 152 12.68 -13.15 -2.03
CA LEU A 152 13.69 -12.19 -2.47
C LEU A 152 13.15 -10.76 -2.36
N VAL A 153 11.92 -10.50 -2.82
CA VAL A 153 11.30 -9.17 -2.74
C VAL A 153 11.10 -8.77 -1.28
N PHE A 154 10.60 -9.67 -0.44
CA PHE A 154 10.38 -9.47 0.97
C PHE A 154 11.68 -9.12 1.70
N ASN A 155 12.74 -9.92 1.52
CA ASN A 155 14.03 -9.69 2.16
C ASN A 155 14.70 -8.40 1.66
N ARG A 156 14.60 -8.07 0.36
CA ARG A 156 15.14 -6.82 -0.19
C ARG A 156 14.39 -5.59 0.30
N PHE A 157 13.07 -5.68 0.44
CA PHE A 157 12.27 -4.63 1.05
C PHE A 157 12.71 -4.39 2.50
N HIS A 158 12.81 -5.45 3.30
CA HIS A 158 13.19 -5.31 4.70
C HIS A 158 14.61 -4.77 4.88
N ALA A 159 15.58 -5.30 4.13
CA ALA A 159 16.96 -4.82 4.17
C ALA A 159 17.12 -3.36 3.70
N PHE A 160 16.20 -2.85 2.87
CA PHE A 160 16.22 -1.45 2.43
C PHE A 160 15.65 -0.50 3.49
N PHE A 161 14.57 -0.89 4.16
CA PHE A 161 13.84 -0.03 5.09
C PHE A 161 14.30 -0.16 6.55
N PHE A 162 14.78 -1.33 6.95
CA PHE A 162 15.18 -1.63 8.32
C PHE A 162 16.70 -1.81 8.38
N LYS A 163 17.32 -1.17 9.38
CA LYS A 163 18.78 -1.24 9.56
C LYS A 163 19.14 -2.46 10.41
N GLY A 164 20.17 -3.19 9.96
CA GLY A 164 20.62 -4.40 10.65
C GLY A 164 19.56 -5.49 10.62
N ASP A 165 19.48 -6.25 11.71
CA ASP A 165 18.70 -7.49 11.79
C ASP A 165 17.45 -7.34 12.66
N THR A 166 16.95 -6.11 12.87
CA THR A 166 15.75 -5.89 13.72
C THR A 166 14.51 -6.60 13.20
N TRP A 167 14.45 -6.91 11.91
CA TRP A 167 13.35 -7.61 11.24
C TRP A 167 13.53 -9.13 11.17
N ILE A 168 14.63 -9.68 11.69
CA ILE A 168 14.88 -11.12 11.77
C ILE A 168 14.45 -11.60 13.16
N PHE A 169 13.34 -12.32 13.22
CA PHE A 169 12.74 -12.78 14.46
C PHE A 169 13.16 -14.21 14.80
N ASP A 170 13.42 -14.44 16.09
CA ASP A 170 13.53 -15.79 16.64
C ASP A 170 12.11 -16.26 17.01
N PRO A 171 11.58 -17.33 16.38
CA PRO A 171 10.21 -17.80 16.63
C PRO A 171 9.96 -18.26 18.08
N ASP A 172 11.00 -18.60 18.85
CA ASP A 172 10.87 -19.01 20.26
C ASP A 172 10.82 -17.81 21.22
N VAL A 173 11.26 -16.62 20.77
CA VAL A 173 11.33 -15.39 21.57
C VAL A 173 10.31 -14.35 21.12
N ASP A 174 10.19 -14.14 19.81
CA ASP A 174 9.29 -13.20 19.15
C ASP A 174 8.10 -13.96 18.53
N GLU A 175 7.21 -14.45 19.40
CA GLU A 175 6.13 -15.38 19.03
C GLU A 175 5.15 -14.81 17.98
N ILE A 176 5.16 -13.48 17.77
CA ILE A 176 4.37 -12.79 16.75
C ILE A 176 4.65 -13.31 15.32
N ILE A 177 5.87 -13.79 15.03
CA ILE A 177 6.20 -14.33 13.71
C ILE A 177 5.44 -15.62 13.41
N ASN A 178 5.10 -16.39 14.44
CA ASN A 178 4.36 -17.65 14.30
C ASN A 178 2.89 -17.42 13.91
N ILE A 179 2.40 -16.18 14.08
CA ILE A 179 1.04 -15.80 13.71
C ILE A 179 1.00 -14.86 12.49
N LEU A 180 2.15 -14.34 12.03
CA LEU A 180 2.28 -13.51 10.83
C LEU A 180 3.22 -14.17 9.81
N PRO A 181 2.81 -15.30 9.19
CA PRO A 181 3.66 -15.98 8.22
C PRO A 181 3.95 -15.11 6.99
N ALA A 182 5.02 -15.42 6.26
CA ALA A 182 5.41 -14.72 5.03
C ALA A 182 4.24 -14.57 4.04
N ASP A 183 3.44 -15.62 3.86
CA ASP A 183 2.26 -15.62 2.99
C ASP A 183 1.20 -14.58 3.38
N PHE A 184 1.03 -14.29 4.67
CA PHE A 184 0.14 -13.22 5.11
C PHE A 184 0.59 -11.85 4.57
N PHE A 185 1.89 -11.58 4.58
CA PHE A 185 2.45 -10.35 4.01
C PHE A 185 2.32 -10.32 2.48
N MET A 186 2.45 -11.47 1.80
CA MET A 186 2.16 -11.57 0.37
C MET A 186 0.70 -11.19 0.07
N HIS A 187 -0.26 -11.70 0.84
CA HIS A 187 -1.66 -11.33 0.68
C HIS A 187 -1.92 -9.85 0.94
N CYS A 188 -1.27 -9.26 1.94
CA CYS A 188 -1.31 -7.81 2.17
C CYS A 188 -0.76 -7.01 0.98
N ALA A 189 0.35 -7.45 0.39
CA ALA A 189 0.92 -6.84 -0.81
C ALA A 189 -0.05 -6.92 -2.00
N VAL A 190 -0.75 -8.05 -2.18
CA VAL A 190 -1.78 -8.21 -3.22
C VAL A 190 -2.98 -7.28 -2.99
N VAL A 191 -3.41 -7.09 -1.73
CA VAL A 191 -4.46 -6.12 -1.40
C VAL A 191 -4.03 -4.71 -1.80
N ILE A 192 -2.84 -4.26 -1.41
CA ILE A 192 -2.32 -2.93 -1.80
C ILE A 192 -2.24 -2.80 -3.33
N ALA A 193 -1.75 -3.83 -4.02
CA ALA A 193 -1.66 -3.82 -5.47
C ALA A 193 -3.06 -3.73 -6.14
N THR A 194 -4.09 -4.32 -5.54
CA THR A 194 -5.47 -4.20 -6.00
C THR A 194 -5.97 -2.75 -5.91
N PHE A 195 -5.63 -2.03 -4.84
CA PHE A 195 -5.94 -0.59 -4.73
C PHE A 195 -5.21 0.24 -5.79
N TRP A 196 -3.98 -0.12 -6.15
CA TRP A 196 -3.26 0.53 -7.25
C TRP A 196 -3.96 0.32 -8.60
N LEU A 197 -4.37 -0.91 -8.90
CA LEU A 197 -5.10 -1.23 -10.13
C LEU A 197 -6.47 -0.52 -10.18
N ALA A 198 -7.18 -0.43 -9.05
CA ALA A 198 -8.41 0.33 -8.95
C ALA A 198 -8.18 1.83 -9.23
N ALA A 199 -7.11 2.42 -8.69
CA ALA A 199 -6.75 3.82 -8.97
C ALA A 199 -6.42 4.04 -10.45
N ALA A 200 -5.65 3.13 -11.07
CA ALA A 200 -5.36 3.17 -12.50
C ALA A 200 -6.63 3.08 -13.36
N ALA A 201 -7.56 2.19 -13.00
CA ALA A 201 -8.84 2.05 -13.69
C ALA A 201 -9.70 3.32 -13.58
N ILE A 202 -9.82 3.91 -12.39
CA ILE A 202 -10.53 5.18 -12.17
C ILE A 202 -9.94 6.30 -13.04
N LEU A 203 -8.62 6.48 -13.02
CA LEU A 203 -7.94 7.45 -13.88
C LEU A 203 -8.17 7.17 -15.36
N GLY A 204 -8.20 5.89 -15.76
CA GLY A 204 -8.48 5.44 -17.11
C GLY A 204 -9.87 5.85 -17.59
N LEU A 205 -10.89 5.63 -16.75
CA LEU A 205 -12.27 6.05 -17.03
C LEU A 205 -12.40 7.57 -17.19
N PHE A 206 -11.71 8.34 -16.34
CA PHE A 206 -11.65 9.80 -16.49
C PHE A 206 -10.95 10.22 -17.78
N SER A 207 -9.81 9.60 -18.11
CA SER A 207 -9.08 9.88 -19.35
C SER A 207 -9.94 9.61 -20.59
N PHE A 208 -10.60 8.45 -20.63
CA PHE A 208 -11.48 8.05 -21.72
C PHE A 208 -12.66 9.02 -21.89
N SER A 209 -13.29 9.40 -20.78
CA SER A 209 -14.41 10.35 -20.77
C SER A 209 -14.00 11.73 -21.31
N LEU A 210 -12.79 12.20 -20.99
CA LEU A 210 -12.27 13.46 -21.53
C LEU A 210 -11.92 13.36 -23.02
N HIS A 211 -11.28 12.28 -23.46
CA HIS A 211 -11.00 12.06 -24.89
C HIS A 211 -12.28 12.10 -25.72
N LYS A 212 -13.36 11.43 -25.27
CA LYS A 212 -14.66 11.44 -25.95
C LYS A 212 -15.25 12.85 -26.03
N LYS A 213 -15.20 13.63 -24.94
CA LYS A 213 -15.68 15.02 -24.91
C LYS A 213 -14.90 15.91 -25.88
N THR A 214 -13.57 15.88 -25.84
CA THR A 214 -12.72 16.71 -26.71
C THR A 214 -12.92 16.37 -28.19
N GLY A 215 -12.98 15.08 -28.55
CA GLY A 215 -13.24 14.66 -29.93
C GLY A 215 -14.62 15.10 -30.44
N SER A 216 -15.65 15.04 -29.59
CA SER A 216 -17.00 15.50 -29.97
C SER A 216 -17.09 17.01 -30.21
N LEU A 217 -16.29 17.81 -29.49
CA LEU A 217 -16.24 19.27 -29.66
C LEU A 217 -15.54 19.65 -30.97
N GLU A 218 -14.42 18.98 -31.29
CA GLU A 218 -13.70 19.20 -32.55
C GLU A 218 -14.54 18.84 -33.78
N GLN A 219 -15.38 17.80 -33.68
CA GLN A 219 -16.32 17.43 -34.76
C GLN A 219 -17.46 18.44 -34.95
N ARG A 220 -17.94 19.09 -33.88
CA ARG A 220 -19.00 20.12 -33.96
C ARG A 220 -18.50 21.48 -34.45
N SER A 221 -17.21 21.75 -34.36
CA SER A 221 -16.59 23.00 -34.81
C SER A 221 -16.11 22.99 -36.28
N ARG A 222 -16.26 21.86 -36.97
CA ARG A 222 -15.98 21.70 -38.40
C ARG A 222 -17.29 21.72 -39.18
#